data_AF-A0A2A2L3A0-F1
#
_entry.id   AF-A0A2A2L3A0-F1
#
_cell.length_a   1.000
_cell.length_b   1.000
_cell.length_c   1.000
_cell.angle_alpha   90.00
_cell.angle_beta   90.00
_cell.angle_gamma   90.00
#
_symmetry.space_group_name_H-M   'P 1'
#
loop_
_entity.id
_entity.type
_entity.pdbx_description
1 polymer ?
#
loop_
_entity_poly.entity_id
_entity_poly.type
_entity_poly.pdbx_seq_one_letter_code
_entity_poly.pdbx_strand_id
1 'polypeptide(L)'
;MSHRKFSAPRHGSMGFCPKKRSKRARGKVKAFPKDDQSKPIHLTAFLGYKAGMTHIVREVDKPGSKVNKKEVVEPVTIIETPPMVIVGIVGYIDTPRGPRTFKTVFAEHLSEDCRRRFYKNWGKSKKKAFTKHAKKWQDEDGKKVIESDLNKMKKYCSSIRVLAHTQVCFVFLNSFERTFFNF
;
A
#
# COMPACT_ATOMS: atom_id res chain seq x y z
N MET A 1 39.00 -27.27 20.47
CA MET A 1 38.95 -25.81 20.20
C MET A 1 38.78 -25.09 21.52
N SER A 2 39.67 -24.14 21.84
CA SER A 2 39.53 -23.30 23.04
C SER A 2 38.40 -22.29 22.87
N HIS A 3 37.75 -21.94 23.97
CA HIS A 3 36.66 -20.96 23.98
C HIS A 3 37.19 -19.55 23.69
N ARG A 4 36.29 -18.66 23.25
CA ARG A 4 36.62 -17.26 22.96
C ARG A 4 37.10 -16.56 24.23
N LYS A 5 38.29 -15.93 24.18
CA LYS A 5 38.96 -15.28 25.34
C LYS A 5 38.21 -14.09 25.95
N PHE A 6 37.52 -13.28 25.13
CA PHE A 6 36.72 -12.14 25.59
C PHE A 6 35.35 -12.16 24.91
N SER A 7 34.28 -11.94 25.67
CA SER A 7 32.93 -11.82 25.12
C SER A 7 32.84 -10.61 24.19
N ALA A 8 32.11 -10.73 23.07
CA ALA A 8 31.67 -9.56 22.33
C ALA A 8 30.23 -9.72 21.87
N PRO A 9 29.52 -8.61 21.63
CA PRO A 9 28.19 -8.63 21.07
C PRO A 9 28.15 -9.33 19.70
N ARG A 10 26.98 -9.86 19.35
CA ARG A 10 26.75 -10.42 18.02
C ARG A 10 26.78 -9.31 16.96
N HIS A 11 27.50 -9.54 15.87
CA HIS A 11 27.47 -8.65 14.72
C HIS A 11 26.19 -8.86 13.88
N GLY A 12 25.30 -7.87 13.96
CA GLY A 12 24.08 -7.81 13.16
C GLY A 12 22.89 -8.57 13.78
N SER A 13 21.69 -8.09 13.49
CA SER A 13 20.44 -8.69 13.94
C SER A 13 20.02 -9.88 13.08
N MET A 14 19.62 -10.98 13.72
CA MET A 14 19.06 -12.16 13.06
C MET A 14 17.61 -11.99 12.60
N GLY A 15 16.91 -10.96 13.07
CA GLY A 15 15.54 -10.66 12.63
C GLY A 15 15.44 -10.23 11.17
N PHE A 16 16.56 -9.82 10.56
CA PHE A 16 16.64 -9.44 9.14
C PHE A 16 17.23 -10.54 8.25
N CYS A 17 17.40 -11.76 8.77
CA CYS A 17 17.74 -12.92 7.97
C CYS A 17 16.46 -13.49 7.32
N PRO A 18 16.50 -13.91 6.04
CA PRO A 18 17.63 -13.89 5.12
C PRO A 18 17.84 -12.52 4.43
N LYS A 19 19.11 -12.10 4.30
CA LYS A 19 19.53 -10.89 3.56
C LYS A 19 19.54 -11.14 2.05
N LYS A 20 18.34 -11.20 1.45
CA LYS A 20 18.15 -11.42 0.00
C LYS A 20 17.37 -10.27 -0.64
N ARG A 21 17.46 -10.15 -1.98
CA ARG A 21 16.69 -9.15 -2.74
C ARG A 21 15.19 -9.32 -2.48
N SER A 22 14.49 -8.20 -2.30
CA SER A 22 13.04 -8.22 -2.15
C SER A 22 12.37 -8.79 -3.41
N LYS A 23 11.31 -9.58 -3.22
CA LYS A 23 10.54 -10.13 -4.35
C LYS A 23 9.69 -9.06 -5.08
N ARG A 24 9.42 -7.94 -4.41
CA ARG A 24 8.59 -6.83 -4.91
C ARG A 24 9.41 -5.55 -4.87
N ALA A 25 9.26 -4.71 -5.87
CA ALA A 25 9.85 -3.37 -5.89
C ALA A 25 9.22 -2.48 -4.80
N ARG A 26 7.91 -2.59 -4.60
CA ARG A 26 7.19 -1.92 -3.52
C ARG A 26 7.17 -2.73 -2.22
N GLY A 27 7.28 -2.02 -1.09
CA GLY A 27 7.04 -2.57 0.23
C GLY A 27 5.60 -3.11 0.35
N LYS A 28 5.44 -4.25 1.02
CA LYS A 28 4.13 -4.82 1.35
C LYS A 28 3.87 -4.64 2.84
N VAL A 29 2.79 -3.96 3.19
CA VAL A 29 2.28 -3.92 4.56
C VAL A 29 1.79 -5.32 4.94
N LYS A 30 2.40 -5.92 5.98
CA LYS A 30 2.04 -7.26 6.47
C LYS A 30 0.99 -7.20 7.58
N ALA A 31 1.07 -6.19 8.43
CA ALA A 31 0.15 -5.93 9.53
C ALA A 31 -0.33 -4.49 9.42
N PHE A 32 -1.65 -4.32 9.46
CA PHE A 32 -2.29 -3.01 9.56
C PHE A 32 -2.60 -2.71 11.03
N PRO A 33 -2.84 -1.43 11.40
CA PRO A 33 -3.38 -1.10 12.71
C PRO A 33 -4.65 -1.92 13.02
N LYS A 34 -4.87 -2.22 14.30
CA LYS A 34 -6.11 -2.87 14.73
C LYS A 34 -7.27 -1.89 14.53
N ASP A 35 -8.40 -2.43 14.09
CA ASP A 35 -9.61 -1.64 13.86
C ASP A 35 -10.28 -1.26 15.18
N ASP A 36 -10.86 -0.06 15.23
CA ASP A 36 -11.51 0.53 16.40
C ASP A 36 -12.82 1.17 15.94
N GLN A 37 -13.93 0.51 16.27
CA GLN A 37 -15.26 0.88 15.81
C GLN A 37 -15.74 2.22 16.37
N SER A 38 -15.12 2.73 17.43
CA SER A 38 -15.45 4.05 17.99
C SER A 38 -14.99 5.21 17.10
N LYS A 39 -14.01 4.96 16.22
CA LYS A 39 -13.42 5.99 15.38
C LYS A 39 -14.12 6.08 14.03
N PRO A 40 -14.12 7.27 13.40
CA PRO A 40 -14.62 7.41 12.04
C PRO A 40 -13.77 6.59 11.06
N ILE A 41 -14.39 6.24 9.93
CA ILE A 41 -13.76 5.49 8.84
C ILE A 41 -12.55 6.30 8.34
N HIS A 42 -11.38 5.66 8.34
CA HIS A 42 -10.14 6.27 7.88
C HIS A 42 -9.30 5.27 7.08
N LEU A 43 -8.43 5.78 6.21
CA LEU A 43 -7.45 4.96 5.50
C LEU A 43 -6.19 4.80 6.36
N THR A 44 -5.68 3.58 6.43
CA THR A 44 -4.55 3.25 7.31
C THR A 44 -3.19 3.28 6.61
N ALA A 45 -3.16 3.46 5.29
CA ALA A 45 -1.94 3.43 4.51
C ALA A 45 -2.04 4.29 3.26
N PHE A 46 -0.90 4.87 2.87
CA PHE A 46 -0.74 5.66 1.67
C PHE A 46 0.54 5.26 0.94
N LEU A 47 0.59 5.47 -0.38
CA LEU A 47 1.77 5.22 -1.20
C LEU A 47 2.37 6.55 -1.66
N GLY A 48 3.65 6.75 -1.37
CA GLY A 48 4.41 7.90 -1.82
C GLY A 48 5.72 7.50 -2.51
N TYR A 49 6.32 8.45 -3.19
CA TYR A 49 7.58 8.34 -3.92
C TYR A 49 8.60 9.26 -3.26
N LYS A 50 9.80 8.74 -2.95
CA LYS A 50 10.85 9.55 -2.36
C LYS A 50 11.40 10.51 -3.43
N ALA A 51 11.21 11.81 -3.24
CA ALA A 51 11.72 12.85 -4.15
C ALA A 51 13.14 13.30 -3.77
N GLY A 52 13.44 13.34 -2.48
CA GLY A 52 14.75 13.78 -2.01
C GLY A 52 14.83 13.88 -0.48
N MET A 53 15.90 14.51 -0.01
CA MET A 53 16.09 14.85 1.41
C MET A 53 16.62 16.27 1.51
N THR A 54 16.13 17.01 2.49
CA THR A 54 16.56 18.36 2.84
C THR A 54 16.72 18.45 4.36
N HIS A 55 17.05 19.64 4.88
CA HIS A 55 17.04 19.91 6.31
C HIS A 55 16.03 21.04 6.59
N ILE A 56 15.39 20.97 7.75
CA ILE A 56 14.54 22.06 8.26
C ILE A 56 15.14 22.57 9.56
N VAL A 57 14.91 23.85 9.83
CA VAL A 57 15.14 24.44 11.15
C VAL A 57 13.80 24.47 11.86
N ARG A 58 13.73 23.91 13.07
CA ARG A 58 12.56 24.04 13.93
C ARG A 58 12.95 24.30 15.38
N GLU A 59 12.09 25.01 16.08
CA GLU A 59 12.20 25.15 17.53
C GLU A 59 11.81 23.83 18.22
N VAL A 60 12.62 23.37 19.16
CA VAL A 60 12.36 22.14 19.90
C VAL A 60 11.58 22.43 21.18
N ASP A 61 10.36 21.90 21.27
CA ASP A 61 9.57 21.88 22.50
C ASP A 61 9.69 20.50 23.19
N LYS A 62 10.70 20.39 24.06
CA LYS A 62 10.98 19.20 24.87
C LYS A 62 11.45 19.63 26.26
N PRO A 63 10.53 19.82 27.22
CA PRO A 63 10.87 20.19 28.59
C PRO A 63 11.90 19.24 29.19
N GLY A 64 12.91 19.78 29.89
CA GLY A 64 14.00 19.01 30.48
C GLY A 64 15.19 18.73 29.56
N SER A 65 15.09 19.04 28.26
CA SER A 65 16.23 18.94 27.35
C SER A 65 17.07 20.23 27.32
N LYS A 66 18.39 20.12 27.14
CA LYS A 66 19.31 21.27 26.96
C LYS A 66 19.01 22.11 25.70
N VAL A 67 18.25 21.53 24.78
CA VAL A 67 17.87 22.09 23.48
C VAL A 67 16.43 22.64 23.47
N ASN A 68 15.76 22.67 24.62
CA ASN A 68 14.41 23.22 24.72
C ASN A 68 14.40 24.70 24.33
N LYS A 69 13.42 25.12 23.52
CA LYS A 69 13.27 26.48 22.97
C LYS A 69 14.49 26.98 22.19
N LYS A 70 15.23 26.07 21.56
CA LYS A 70 16.32 26.38 20.64
C LYS A 70 16.02 25.84 19.25
N GLU A 71 16.56 26.51 18.25
CA GLU A 71 16.54 26.07 16.88
C GLU A 71 17.46 24.87 16.68
N VAL A 72 16.93 23.80 16.10
CA VAL A 72 17.70 22.61 15.74
C VAL A 72 17.48 22.31 14.26
N VAL A 73 18.58 21.97 13.58
CA VAL A 73 18.56 21.50 12.19
C VAL A 73 18.26 20.01 12.18
N GLU A 74 17.12 19.62 11.61
CA GLU A 74 16.70 18.22 11.49
C GLU A 74 16.65 17.79 10.01
N PRO A 75 17.23 16.64 9.64
CA PRO A 75 17.12 16.11 8.29
C PRO A 75 15.71 15.57 8.04
N VAL A 76 15.11 15.97 6.93
CA VAL A 76 13.78 15.53 6.49
C VAL A 76 13.83 14.86 5.14
N THR A 77 12.93 13.90 4.92
CA THR A 77 12.75 13.26 3.63
C THR A 77 11.50 13.79 2.96
N ILE A 78 11.63 14.29 1.74
CA ILE A 78 10.51 14.77 0.94
C ILE A 78 9.92 13.57 0.18
N ILE A 79 8.63 13.32 0.39
CA ILE A 79 7.89 12.25 -0.25
C ILE A 79 6.77 12.87 -1.10
N GLU A 80 6.86 12.70 -2.41
CA GLU A 80 5.79 13.06 -3.33
C GLU A 80 4.65 12.04 -3.22
N THR A 81 3.45 12.55 -2.98
CA THR A 81 2.26 11.75 -2.66
C THR A 81 1.14 12.10 -3.64
N PRO A 82 1.22 11.62 -4.90
CA PRO A 82 0.15 11.87 -5.86
C PRO A 82 -1.15 11.26 -5.36
N PRO A 83 -2.31 11.85 -5.69
CA PRO A 83 -3.60 11.35 -5.24
C PRO A 83 -3.80 9.88 -5.67
N MET A 84 -4.26 9.07 -4.73
CA MET A 84 -4.54 7.66 -4.97
C MET A 84 -5.98 7.45 -5.41
N VAL A 85 -6.18 6.64 -6.44
CA VAL A 85 -7.52 6.30 -6.93
C VAL A 85 -7.88 4.90 -6.43
N ILE A 86 -9.02 4.85 -5.76
CA ILE A 86 -9.66 3.62 -5.29
C ILE A 86 -10.34 2.93 -6.46
N VAL A 87 -10.04 1.65 -6.65
CA VAL A 87 -10.48 0.84 -7.81
C VAL A 87 -11.37 -0.33 -7.39
N GLY A 88 -11.40 -0.67 -6.12
CA GLY A 88 -12.25 -1.75 -5.63
C GLY A 88 -12.11 -1.99 -4.15
N ILE A 89 -12.84 -2.97 -3.66
CA ILE A 89 -12.89 -3.37 -2.27
C ILE A 89 -12.71 -4.89 -2.19
N VAL A 90 -12.00 -5.36 -1.18
CA VAL A 90 -11.81 -6.77 -0.85
C VAL A 90 -12.27 -7.01 0.57
N GLY A 91 -13.20 -7.95 0.72
CA GLY A 91 -13.61 -8.46 2.02
C GLY A 91 -12.73 -9.62 2.46
N TYR A 92 -12.34 -9.64 3.73
CA TYR A 92 -11.63 -10.74 4.37
C TYR A 92 -12.49 -11.34 5.47
N ILE A 93 -12.45 -12.67 5.57
CA ILE A 93 -13.08 -13.45 6.63
C ILE A 93 -11.97 -14.12 7.43
N ASP A 94 -12.07 -14.04 8.75
CA ASP A 94 -11.16 -14.76 9.63
C ASP A 94 -11.50 -16.25 9.63
N THR A 95 -10.50 -17.05 9.29
CA THR A 95 -10.54 -18.50 9.39
C THR A 95 -9.49 -18.93 10.41
N PRO A 96 -9.56 -20.15 10.98
CA PRO A 96 -8.55 -20.61 11.94
C PRO A 96 -7.12 -20.65 11.37
N ARG A 97 -6.97 -20.63 10.04
CA ARG A 97 -5.68 -20.56 9.34
C ARG A 97 -5.26 -19.13 8.97
N GLY A 98 -5.99 -18.12 9.44
CA GLY A 98 -5.78 -16.70 9.15
C GLY A 98 -6.87 -16.09 8.26
N PRO A 99 -6.75 -14.77 7.96
CA PRO A 99 -7.73 -14.07 7.15
C PRO A 99 -7.67 -14.54 5.68
N ARG A 100 -8.82 -14.99 5.17
CA ARG A 100 -8.99 -15.41 3.77
C ARG A 100 -9.79 -14.35 3.00
N THR A 101 -9.39 -14.09 1.77
CA THR A 101 -10.17 -13.24 0.85
C THR A 101 -11.52 -13.90 0.56
N PHE A 102 -12.61 -13.19 0.81
CA PHE A 102 -13.96 -13.68 0.56
C PHE A 102 -14.47 -13.27 -0.81
N LYS A 103 -14.63 -11.96 -1.04
CA LYS A 103 -15.07 -11.40 -2.32
C LYS A 103 -14.32 -10.11 -2.63
N THR A 104 -14.19 -9.84 -3.93
CA THR A 104 -13.58 -8.63 -4.47
C THR A 104 -14.57 -7.95 -5.40
N VAL A 105 -14.94 -6.71 -5.08
CA VAL A 105 -15.81 -5.86 -5.91
C VAL A 105 -14.95 -4.77 -6.52
N PHE A 106 -15.00 -4.63 -7.84
CA PHE A 106 -14.29 -3.59 -8.58
C PHE A 106 -15.25 -2.47 -8.96
N ALA A 107 -14.71 -1.26 -9.07
CA ALA A 107 -15.41 -0.11 -9.61
C ALA A 107 -15.83 -0.35 -11.07
N GLU A 108 -16.82 0.42 -11.52
CA GLU A 108 -17.32 0.37 -12.89
C GLU A 108 -16.27 0.87 -13.90
N HIS A 109 -15.76 2.08 -13.66
CA HIS A 109 -14.78 2.72 -14.52
C HIS A 109 -13.38 2.58 -13.93
N LEU A 110 -12.53 1.84 -14.64
CA LEU A 110 -11.11 1.71 -14.31
C LEU A 110 -10.26 2.57 -15.26
N SER A 111 -9.39 3.40 -14.69
CA SER A 111 -8.40 4.18 -15.45
C SER A 111 -7.46 3.27 -16.26
N GLU A 112 -6.97 3.76 -17.39
CA GLU A 112 -5.99 3.02 -18.20
C GLU A 112 -4.71 2.72 -17.40
N ASP A 113 -4.28 3.64 -16.54
CA ASP A 113 -3.14 3.45 -15.63
C ASP A 113 -3.31 2.26 -14.70
N CYS A 114 -4.53 2.03 -14.19
CA CYS A 114 -4.82 0.84 -13.41
C CYS A 114 -4.76 -0.42 -14.29
N ARG A 115 -5.36 -0.38 -15.48
CA ARG A 115 -5.38 -1.49 -16.43
C ARG A 115 -3.97 -1.90 -16.87
N ARG A 116 -3.06 -0.93 -17.01
CA ARG A 116 -1.65 -1.16 -17.35
C ARG A 116 -0.95 -2.09 -16.36
N ARG A 117 -1.30 -2.03 -15.07
CA ARG A 117 -0.70 -2.89 -14.03
C ARG A 117 -1.02 -4.38 -14.18
N PHE A 118 -2.05 -4.73 -14.95
CA PHE A 118 -2.43 -6.12 -15.18
C PHE A 118 -1.69 -6.77 -16.36
N TYR A 119 -0.91 -6.00 -17.12
CA TYR A 119 -0.15 -6.51 -18.27
C TYR A 119 1.32 -6.24 -18.11
N LYS A 120 2.14 -7.26 -18.34
CA LYS A 120 3.60 -7.09 -18.42
C LYS A 120 4.01 -6.30 -19.65
N ASN A 121 3.33 -6.52 -20.78
CA ASN A 121 3.56 -5.81 -22.03
C ASN A 121 2.24 -5.18 -22.49
N TRP A 122 2.04 -3.91 -22.11
CA TRP A 122 0.81 -3.18 -22.43
C TRP A 122 0.64 -2.94 -23.92
N GLY A 123 1.70 -2.50 -24.62
CA GLY A 123 1.65 -2.10 -26.03
C GLY A 123 1.29 -3.25 -26.98
N LYS A 124 1.77 -4.47 -26.72
CA LYS A 124 1.45 -5.66 -27.52
C LYS A 124 0.13 -6.34 -27.12
N SER A 125 -0.49 -5.93 -26.03
CA SER A 125 -1.69 -6.59 -25.51
C SER A 125 -2.97 -6.09 -26.18
N LYS A 126 -4.01 -6.92 -26.21
CA LYS A 126 -5.36 -6.52 -26.68
C LYS A 126 -6.10 -5.61 -25.68
N LYS A 127 -5.49 -5.25 -24.54
CA LYS A 127 -6.07 -4.39 -23.49
C LYS A 127 -7.52 -4.75 -23.14
N LYS A 128 -7.81 -6.03 -22.84
CA LYS A 128 -9.16 -6.54 -22.52
C LYS A 128 -9.43 -6.72 -21.03
N ALA A 129 -8.51 -6.32 -20.14
CA ALA A 129 -8.72 -6.41 -18.70
C ALA A 129 -9.95 -5.60 -18.26
N PHE A 130 -10.76 -6.17 -17.38
CA PHE A 130 -11.97 -5.59 -16.77
C PHE A 130 -13.14 -5.22 -17.70
N THR A 131 -13.08 -5.50 -19.00
CA THR A 131 -14.18 -5.18 -19.92
C THR A 131 -15.47 -5.91 -19.57
N LYS A 132 -15.39 -7.19 -19.18
CA LYS A 132 -16.56 -7.96 -18.70
C LYS A 132 -17.10 -7.44 -17.36
N HIS A 133 -16.23 -6.92 -16.49
CA HIS A 133 -16.64 -6.38 -15.21
C HIS A 133 -17.36 -5.04 -15.37
N ALA A 134 -16.89 -4.17 -16.26
CA ALA A 134 -17.59 -2.93 -16.58
C ALA A 134 -18.99 -3.19 -17.15
N LYS A 135 -19.14 -4.19 -18.03
CA LYS A 135 -20.46 -4.58 -18.56
C LYS A 135 -21.45 -5.03 -17.47
N LYS A 136 -20.97 -5.74 -16.43
CA LYS A 136 -21.83 -6.14 -15.30
C LYS A 136 -22.44 -4.97 -14.52
N TRP A 137 -21.82 -3.79 -14.55
CA TRP A 137 -22.39 -2.60 -13.94
C TRP A 137 -23.48 -1.96 -14.79
N GLN A 138 -23.48 -2.22 -16.10
CA GLN A 138 -24.48 -1.73 -17.05
C GLN A 138 -25.74 -2.60 -17.05
N ASP A 139 -25.56 -3.92 -16.89
CA ASP A 139 -26.67 -4.88 -16.83
C ASP A 139 -27.39 -4.81 -15.47
N GLU A 140 -28.72 -4.74 -15.46
CA GLU A 140 -29.53 -4.69 -14.23
C GLU A 140 -29.35 -5.94 -13.35
N ASP A 141 -29.26 -7.12 -13.95
CA ASP A 141 -28.98 -8.36 -13.20
C ASP A 141 -27.56 -8.39 -12.63
N GLY A 142 -26.61 -7.74 -13.30
CA GLY A 142 -25.24 -7.60 -12.81
C GLY A 142 -25.16 -6.69 -11.59
N LYS A 143 -25.90 -5.59 -11.57
CA LYS A 143 -26.03 -4.70 -10.40
C LYS A 143 -26.59 -5.45 -9.18
N LYS A 144 -27.65 -6.26 -9.37
CA LYS A 144 -28.22 -7.09 -8.28
C LYS A 144 -27.18 -8.06 -7.71
N VAL A 145 -26.35 -8.68 -8.55
CA VAL A 145 -25.27 -9.57 -8.09
C VAL A 145 -24.25 -8.80 -7.25
N ILE A 146 -23.84 -7.61 -7.70
CA ILE A 146 -22.88 -6.77 -6.98
C ILE A 146 -23.44 -6.33 -5.62
N GLU A 147 -24.69 -5.90 -5.58
CA GLU A 147 -25.37 -5.53 -4.33
C GLU A 147 -25.47 -6.73 -3.37
N SER A 148 -25.81 -7.91 -3.89
CA SER A 148 -25.81 -9.15 -3.10
C SER A 148 -24.42 -9.45 -2.52
N ASP A 149 -23.36 -9.14 -3.27
CA ASP A 149 -21.98 -9.37 -2.85
C ASP A 149 -21.53 -8.36 -1.81
N LEU A 150 -21.93 -7.10 -1.93
CA LEU A 150 -21.74 -6.06 -0.92
C LEU A 150 -22.48 -6.42 0.38
N ASN A 151 -23.70 -6.92 0.30
CA ASN A 151 -24.47 -7.35 1.48
C ASN A 151 -23.83 -8.56 2.17
N LYS A 152 -23.31 -9.53 1.40
CA LYS A 152 -22.53 -10.64 1.96
C LYS A 152 -21.24 -10.16 2.61
N MET A 153 -20.58 -9.14 2.04
CA MET A 153 -19.38 -8.55 2.64
C MET A 153 -19.69 -7.89 3.99
N LYS A 154 -20.75 -7.09 4.07
CA LYS A 154 -21.19 -6.47 5.34
C LYS A 154 -21.53 -7.52 6.40
N LYS A 155 -22.14 -8.65 6.02
CA LYS A 155 -22.59 -9.68 6.97
C LYS A 155 -21.46 -10.58 7.48
N TYR A 156 -20.55 -11.01 6.60
CA TYR A 156 -19.60 -12.08 6.93
C TYR A 156 -18.15 -11.61 7.10
N CYS A 157 -17.75 -10.49 6.48
CA CYS A 157 -16.35 -10.08 6.52
C CYS A 157 -16.01 -9.41 7.85
N SER A 158 -14.91 -9.85 8.46
CA SER A 158 -14.36 -9.22 9.67
C SER A 158 -13.53 -7.98 9.35
N SER A 159 -12.91 -7.93 8.17
CA SER A 159 -12.14 -6.77 7.72
C SER A 159 -12.37 -6.47 6.24
N ILE A 160 -12.49 -5.19 5.93
CA ILE A 160 -12.69 -4.70 4.56
C ILE A 160 -11.45 -3.88 4.18
N ARG A 161 -10.87 -4.17 3.02
CA ARG A 161 -9.71 -3.44 2.50
C ARG A 161 -10.02 -2.84 1.15
N VAL A 162 -9.56 -1.64 0.94
CA VAL A 162 -9.69 -0.94 -0.33
C VAL A 162 -8.49 -1.25 -1.23
N LEU A 163 -8.76 -1.56 -2.50
CA LEU A 163 -7.75 -1.64 -3.55
C LEU A 163 -7.57 -0.25 -4.13
N ALA A 164 -6.41 0.34 -3.90
CA ALA A 164 -6.05 1.64 -4.44
C ALA A 164 -4.75 1.55 -5.24
N HIS A 165 -4.63 2.44 -6.23
CA HIS A 165 -3.42 2.59 -7.02
C HIS A 165 -2.99 4.05 -7.08
N THR A 166 -1.69 4.26 -7.27
CA THR A 166 -1.12 5.58 -7.47
C THR A 166 -1.17 6.00 -8.94
N GLN A 167 -1.35 7.30 -9.16
CA GLN A 167 -1.27 7.93 -10.47
C GLN A 167 0.17 8.38 -10.75
N VAL A 168 0.98 7.44 -11.22
CA VAL A 168 2.42 7.66 -11.46
C VAL A 168 2.68 8.68 -12.57
N CYS A 169 1.71 8.88 -13.46
CA CYS A 169 1.82 9.82 -14.58
C CYS A 169 1.97 11.29 -14.12
N PHE A 170 1.51 11.63 -12.91
CA PHE A 170 1.69 12.97 -12.33
C PHE A 170 3.06 13.18 -11.68
N VAL A 171 3.81 12.11 -11.45
CA VAL A 171 5.15 12.18 -10.85
C VAL A 171 6.18 12.29 -11.98
N PHE A 172 7.12 13.22 -11.87
CA PHE A 172 8.21 13.38 -12.82
C PHE A 172 9.28 12.29 -12.61
N LEU A 173 8.93 11.04 -12.92
CA LEU A 173 9.87 9.92 -12.92
C LEU A 173 10.51 9.75 -14.29
N ASN A 174 11.79 9.37 -14.31
CA ASN A 174 12.51 9.00 -15.52
C ASN A 174 11.78 7.86 -16.26
N SER A 175 11.83 7.86 -17.59
CA SER A 175 11.09 6.91 -18.44
C SER A 175 11.35 5.43 -18.08
N PHE A 176 12.55 5.12 -17.60
CA PHE A 176 12.91 3.79 -17.11
C PHE A 176 12.16 3.40 -15.82
N GLU A 177 12.08 4.30 -14.84
CA GLU A 177 11.40 4.05 -13.56
C GLU A 177 9.88 3.95 -13.71
N ARG A 178 9.30 4.70 -14.66
CA ARG A 178 7.88 4.57 -14.99
C ARG A 178 7.54 3.14 -15.39
N THR A 179 8.40 2.43 -16.11
CA THR A 179 8.11 1.02 -16.48
C THR A 179 8.19 0.06 -15.29
N PHE A 180 9.10 0.30 -14.33
CA PHE A 180 9.27 -0.56 -13.15
C PHE A 180 8.13 -0.46 -12.13
N PHE A 181 7.56 0.73 -11.91
CA PHE A 181 6.47 0.93 -10.93
C PHE A 181 5.09 0.48 -11.41
N ASN A 182 4.98 0.06 -12.67
CA ASN A 182 3.76 -0.47 -13.27
C ASN A 182 3.62 -2.00 -13.16
N PHE A 183 4.56 -2.70 -12.50
CA PHE A 183 4.46 -4.14 -12.18
C PHE A 183 3.97 -4.41 -10.74
#